data_AF-A0A1D1YFF2-F1
#
_entry.id   AF-A0A1D1YFF2-F1
#
_cell.length_a   1.000
_cell.length_b   1.000
_cell.length_c   1.000
_cell.angle_alpha   90.00
_cell.angle_beta   90.00
_cell.angle_gamma   90.00
#
_symmetry.space_group_name_H-M   'P 1'
#
loop_
_entity.id
_entity.type
_entity.pdbx_description
1 polymer ?
#
loop_
_entity_poly.entity_id
_entity_poly.type
_entity_poly.pdbx_seq_one_letter_code
_entity_poly.pdbx_strand_id
1 'polypeptide(L)'
;MYAFVMRPESLPRSYQDFILKTGPVAELAYKAVRDNCRGGAVDVASLSSYLSDKKGSSYIKLEEYPSIIPCSIIHPARSCLDQNASAASGTFRKTFPLYFSLTFVPFVVLHLNKFLENPSRTFWNAIKGAVRSTSFLSAFVVIFQAVICIHRKVATKDHKLLYWLAGGIAGLSVLSEKKARRGELGLYVLPRAADSLWYILVNRHLLPDVKDAEVPLFCLCMGGIMYYLEHEPDTMAPFLRGLIRRFLASRISSPSPPFNSNPSYSYLQSLDAVDKPKLQATQEKTTSPEKYNLESFPGL
;
A
#
# COMPACT_ATOMS: atom_id res chain seq x y z
N MET A 1 2.84 7.64 -10.10
CA MET A 1 2.69 8.06 -11.51
C MET A 1 4.00 8.53 -12.14
N TYR A 2 4.75 9.45 -11.51
CA TYR A 2 6.06 9.86 -12.02
C TYR A 2 6.97 8.68 -12.36
N ALA A 3 7.20 7.77 -11.40
CA ALA A 3 8.02 6.57 -11.60
C ALA A 3 7.51 5.74 -12.80
N PHE A 4 6.22 5.43 -12.85
CA PHE A 4 5.61 4.70 -13.95
C PHE A 4 5.89 5.31 -15.34
N VAL A 5 5.70 6.63 -15.50
CA VAL A 5 5.93 7.28 -16.80
C VAL A 5 7.41 7.47 -17.08
N MET A 6 8.19 7.98 -16.13
CA MET A 6 9.55 8.47 -16.36
C MET A 6 10.66 7.45 -16.05
N ARG A 7 10.44 6.53 -15.12
CA ARG A 7 11.43 5.58 -14.57
C ARG A 7 10.73 4.24 -14.25
N PRO A 8 10.11 3.57 -15.25
CA PRO A 8 9.37 2.33 -15.00
C PRO A 8 10.24 1.23 -14.41
N GLU A 9 11.54 1.26 -14.72
CA GLU A 9 12.58 0.35 -14.20
C GLU A 9 12.58 0.27 -12.67
N SER A 10 12.14 1.34 -11.99
CA SER A 10 12.06 1.43 -10.53
C SER A 10 10.82 0.77 -9.91
N LEU A 11 9.93 0.20 -10.73
CA LEU A 11 8.70 -0.46 -10.30
C LEU A 11 8.70 -1.94 -10.71
N PRO A 12 8.07 -2.82 -9.94
CA PRO A 12 7.89 -4.23 -10.33
C PRO A 12 7.10 -4.35 -11.65
N ARG A 13 7.48 -5.30 -12.51
CA ARG A 13 6.82 -5.51 -13.83
C ARG A 13 5.32 -5.76 -13.71
N SER A 14 4.90 -6.61 -12.77
CA SER A 14 3.48 -6.90 -12.53
C SER A 14 2.65 -5.65 -12.17
N TYR A 15 3.26 -4.70 -11.47
CA TYR A 15 2.62 -3.43 -11.13
C TYR A 15 2.47 -2.52 -12.35
N GLN A 16 3.48 -2.50 -13.23
CA GLN A 16 3.43 -1.77 -14.48
C GLN A 16 2.36 -2.35 -15.42
N ASP A 17 2.35 -3.67 -15.58
CA ASP A 17 1.39 -4.39 -16.42
C ASP A 17 -0.05 -4.15 -15.96
N PHE A 18 -0.27 -4.12 -14.64
CA PHE A 18 -1.56 -3.78 -14.06
C PHE A 18 -2.02 -2.38 -14.46
N ILE A 19 -1.13 -1.36 -14.35
CA ILE A 19 -1.45 0.02 -14.73
C ILE A 19 -1.71 0.12 -16.24
N LEU A 20 -0.89 -0.54 -17.08
CA LEU A 20 -1.05 -0.51 -18.53
C LEU A 20 -2.36 -1.18 -18.97
N LYS A 21 -2.71 -2.33 -18.37
CA LYS A 21 -3.93 -3.08 -18.70
C LYS A 21 -5.21 -2.33 -18.29
N THR A 22 -5.17 -1.65 -17.14
CA THR A 22 -6.31 -0.92 -16.60
C THR A 22 -6.41 0.50 -17.15
N GLY A 23 -5.30 1.09 -17.58
CA GLY A 23 -5.20 2.46 -18.07
C GLY A 23 -5.84 2.68 -19.46
N PRO A 24 -6.12 3.96 -19.80
CA PRO A 24 -6.72 4.35 -21.08
C PRO A 24 -5.69 4.63 -22.20
N VAL A 25 -4.41 4.79 -21.85
CA VAL A 25 -3.32 5.20 -22.75
C VAL A 25 -2.43 4.00 -23.06
N ALA A 26 -2.00 3.87 -24.32
CA ALA A 26 -1.13 2.80 -24.77
C ALA A 26 0.32 2.95 -24.27
N GLU A 27 1.03 1.83 -24.12
CA GLU A 27 2.41 1.80 -23.68
C GLU A 27 3.34 2.62 -24.58
N LEU A 28 3.16 2.52 -25.90
CA LEU A 28 3.93 3.27 -26.90
C LEU A 28 3.86 4.78 -26.68
N ALA A 29 2.69 5.30 -26.31
CA ALA A 29 2.52 6.73 -26.02
C ALA A 29 3.29 7.13 -24.76
N TYR A 30 3.31 6.31 -23.70
CA TYR A 30 4.12 6.58 -22.51
C TYR A 30 5.63 6.50 -22.80
N LYS A 31 6.05 5.56 -23.65
CA LYS A 31 7.44 5.45 -24.10
C LYS A 31 7.88 6.70 -24.86
N ALA A 32 7.09 7.14 -25.84
CA ALA A 32 7.37 8.37 -26.60
C ALA A 32 7.48 9.61 -25.70
N VAL A 33 6.57 9.76 -24.73
CA VAL A 33 6.59 10.84 -23.74
C VAL A 33 7.85 10.79 -22.88
N ARG A 34 8.26 9.59 -22.45
CA ARG A 34 9.46 9.39 -21.64
C ARG A 34 10.72 9.75 -22.42
N ASP A 35 10.85 9.24 -23.63
CA ASP A 35 12.03 9.44 -24.47
C ASP A 35 12.19 10.93 -24.80
N ASN A 36 11.09 11.61 -25.15
CA ASN A 36 11.08 13.05 -25.34
C ASN A 36 11.53 13.82 -24.09
N CYS A 37 10.95 13.50 -22.92
CA CYS A 37 11.32 14.16 -21.65
C CYS A 37 12.78 13.87 -21.24
N ARG A 38 13.36 12.76 -21.68
CA ARG A 38 14.76 12.38 -21.43
C ARG A 38 15.72 13.00 -22.46
N GLY A 39 15.22 13.58 -23.54
CA GLY A 39 16.02 14.12 -24.64
C GLY A 39 16.49 13.05 -25.64
N GLY A 40 15.85 11.88 -25.64
CA GLY A 40 16.10 10.82 -26.62
C GLY A 40 15.22 10.97 -27.87
N ALA A 41 15.63 10.32 -28.95
CA ALA A 41 14.87 10.23 -30.18
C ALA A 41 13.55 9.47 -29.95
N VAL A 42 12.46 9.99 -30.51
CA VAL A 42 11.15 9.35 -30.49
C VAL A 42 11.05 8.40 -31.68
N ASP A 43 10.64 7.15 -31.45
CA ASP A 43 10.46 6.14 -32.51
C ASP A 43 9.23 6.46 -33.37
N VAL A 44 9.44 7.26 -34.42
CA VAL A 44 8.41 7.73 -35.35
C VAL A 44 7.77 6.58 -36.15
N ALA A 45 8.52 5.50 -36.43
CA ALA A 45 8.00 4.37 -37.21
C ALA A 45 6.96 3.56 -36.43
N SER A 46 7.23 3.28 -35.14
CA SER A 46 6.26 2.60 -34.27
C SER A 46 5.02 3.47 -33.99
N LEU A 47 5.19 4.79 -33.88
CA LEU A 47 4.08 5.71 -33.63
C LEU A 47 3.20 5.91 -34.86
N SER A 48 3.79 6.02 -36.05
CA SER A 48 3.02 6.23 -37.28
C SER A 48 2.19 4.99 -37.65
N SER A 49 2.71 3.78 -37.43
CA SER A 49 1.94 2.54 -37.56
C SER A 49 0.80 2.46 -36.55
N TYR A 50 1.06 2.79 -35.27
CA TYR A 50 0.03 2.88 -34.23
C TYR A 50 -1.09 3.87 -34.56
N LEU A 51 -0.75 5.04 -35.10
CA LEU A 51 -1.73 6.06 -35.49
C LEU A 51 -2.54 5.67 -36.73
N SER A 52 -1.94 4.91 -37.64
CA SER A 52 -2.58 4.45 -38.88
C SER A 52 -3.64 3.36 -38.61
N ASP A 53 -3.40 2.50 -37.63
CA ASP A 53 -4.38 1.50 -37.16
C ASP A 53 -5.60 2.15 -36.47
N LYS A 54 -5.40 3.34 -35.88
CA LYS A 54 -6.45 4.13 -35.23
C LYS A 54 -7.14 5.07 -36.23
N LYS A 55 -8.23 4.59 -36.86
CA LYS A 55 -9.11 5.37 -37.76
C LYS A 55 -9.34 6.81 -37.26
N GLY A 56 -8.96 7.79 -38.07
CA GLY A 56 -9.28 9.23 -37.85
C GLY A 56 -8.12 10.12 -37.39
N SER A 57 -6.88 9.63 -37.35
CA SER A 57 -5.74 10.50 -37.04
C SER A 57 -5.44 11.45 -38.20
N SER A 58 -5.50 12.76 -37.94
CA SER A 58 -4.89 13.77 -38.80
C SER A 58 -3.41 13.45 -38.97
N TYR A 59 -2.92 13.46 -40.20
CA TYR A 59 -1.50 13.23 -40.51
C TYR A 59 -0.68 14.38 -39.89
N ILE A 60 -0.17 14.18 -38.68
CA ILE A 60 0.73 15.14 -38.03
C ILE A 60 2.14 14.71 -38.40
N LYS A 61 2.95 15.67 -38.85
CA LYS A 61 4.37 15.46 -39.12
C LYS A 61 5.03 15.14 -37.77
N LEU A 62 5.26 13.85 -37.50
CA LEU A 62 6.01 13.42 -36.33
C LEU A 62 7.48 13.71 -36.58
N GLU A 63 8.05 14.59 -35.77
CA GLU A 63 9.48 14.85 -35.74
C GLU A 63 10.16 13.87 -34.77
N GLU A 64 11.43 13.56 -35.02
CA GLU A 64 12.24 12.67 -34.17
C GLU A 64 12.55 13.32 -32.80
N TYR A 65 12.57 14.66 -32.74
CA TYR A 65 12.85 15.47 -31.54
C TYR A 65 11.79 16.58 -31.34
N PRO A 66 10.54 16.23 -31.02
CA PRO A 66 9.50 17.23 -30.85
C PRO A 66 9.68 17.98 -29.52
N SER A 67 9.53 19.31 -29.51
CA SER A 67 9.57 20.08 -28.25
C SER A 67 8.50 19.63 -27.23
N ILE A 68 7.36 19.16 -27.73
CA ILE A 68 6.25 18.61 -26.97
C ILE A 68 5.54 17.49 -27.72
N ILE A 69 5.19 16.40 -27.02
CA ILE A 69 4.39 15.34 -27.64
C ILE A 69 2.94 15.81 -27.84
N PRO A 70 2.39 15.78 -29.07
CA PRO A 70 1.01 16.21 -29.30
C PRO A 70 0.01 15.26 -28.63
N CYS A 71 -1.11 15.81 -28.18
CA CYS A 71 -2.19 15.05 -27.55
C CYS A 71 -2.75 13.93 -28.46
N SER A 72 -2.62 14.07 -29.78
CA SER A 72 -3.02 13.05 -30.77
C SER A 72 -2.32 11.70 -30.58
N ILE A 73 -1.09 11.68 -30.05
CA ILE A 73 -0.36 10.45 -29.75
C ILE A 73 -0.94 9.75 -28.52
N ILE A 74 -1.41 10.53 -27.53
CA ILE A 74 -1.99 10.02 -26.29
C ILE A 74 -3.43 9.52 -26.52
N HIS A 75 -4.19 10.25 -27.34
CA HIS A 75 -5.55 9.92 -27.69
C HIS A 75 -5.87 10.18 -29.17
N PRO A 76 -5.51 9.24 -30.06
CA PRO A 76 -5.76 9.39 -31.49
C PRO A 76 -7.27 9.50 -31.78
N ALA A 77 -7.61 10.44 -32.66
CA ALA A 77 -8.96 10.68 -33.20
C ALA A 77 -10.04 11.18 -32.21
N ARG A 78 -9.69 11.63 -31.00
CA ARG A 78 -10.65 12.18 -30.01
C ARG A 78 -10.21 13.52 -29.44
N SER A 79 -11.20 14.35 -29.10
CA SER A 79 -10.95 15.56 -28.32
C SER A 79 -10.48 15.20 -26.90
N CYS A 80 -9.80 16.13 -26.23
CA CYS A 80 -9.31 15.90 -24.86
C CYS A 80 -10.48 15.61 -23.89
N LEU A 81 -11.62 16.29 -24.08
CA LEU A 81 -12.81 16.10 -23.24
C LEU A 81 -13.49 14.76 -23.50
N ASP A 82 -13.68 14.39 -24.78
CA ASP A 82 -14.31 13.11 -25.14
C ASP A 82 -13.45 11.93 -24.70
N GLN A 83 -12.13 12.04 -24.85
CA GLN A 83 -11.23 11.02 -24.35
C GLN A 83 -11.28 10.95 -22.82
N ASN A 84 -11.34 12.07 -22.09
CA ASN A 84 -11.46 12.04 -20.64
C ASN A 84 -12.76 11.35 -20.19
N ALA A 85 -13.89 11.62 -20.84
CA ALA A 85 -15.17 10.95 -20.55
C ALA A 85 -15.12 9.45 -20.89
N SER A 86 -14.53 9.09 -22.04
CA SER A 86 -14.34 7.69 -22.44
C SER A 86 -13.37 6.96 -21.51
N ALA A 87 -12.30 7.61 -21.07
CA ALA A 87 -11.35 7.08 -20.11
C ALA A 87 -12.00 6.89 -18.73
N ALA A 88 -12.84 7.82 -18.29
CA ALA A 88 -13.57 7.73 -17.03
C ALA A 88 -14.46 6.48 -17.01
N SER A 89 -15.33 6.34 -18.01
CA SER A 89 -16.27 5.22 -18.14
C SER A 89 -15.57 3.88 -18.41
N GLY A 90 -14.57 3.88 -19.28
CA GLY A 90 -13.76 2.69 -19.58
C GLY A 90 -12.99 2.18 -18.37
N THR A 91 -12.31 3.06 -17.64
CA THR A 91 -11.60 2.71 -16.40
C THR A 91 -12.58 2.21 -15.35
N PHE A 92 -13.71 2.91 -15.18
CA PHE A 92 -14.74 2.50 -14.23
C PHE A 92 -15.26 1.09 -14.52
N ARG A 93 -15.67 0.81 -15.76
CA ARG A 93 -16.21 -0.50 -16.14
C ARG A 93 -15.20 -1.65 -15.97
N LYS A 94 -13.92 -1.40 -16.27
CA LYS A 94 -12.83 -2.39 -16.11
C LYS A 94 -12.50 -2.68 -14.65
N THR A 95 -12.52 -1.66 -13.80
CA THR A 95 -12.06 -1.79 -12.40
C THR A 95 -13.20 -2.12 -11.45
N PHE A 96 -14.45 -1.82 -11.80
CA PHE A 96 -15.63 -2.11 -10.98
C PHE A 96 -15.71 -3.58 -10.50
N PRO A 97 -15.55 -4.62 -11.35
CA PRO A 97 -15.66 -6.01 -10.90
C PRO A 97 -14.59 -6.39 -9.87
N LEU A 98 -13.36 -5.87 -10.03
CA LEU A 98 -12.26 -6.08 -9.10
C LEU A 98 -12.58 -5.47 -7.74
N TYR A 99 -13.00 -4.20 -7.72
CA TYR A 99 -13.34 -3.52 -6.46
C TYR A 99 -14.61 -4.07 -5.81
N PHE A 100 -15.60 -4.46 -6.61
CA PHE A 100 -16.79 -5.14 -6.13
C PHE A 100 -16.42 -6.44 -5.42
N SER A 101 -15.61 -7.30 -6.05
CA SER A 101 -15.10 -8.53 -5.44
C SER A 101 -14.33 -8.25 -4.13
N LEU A 102 -13.40 -7.29 -4.13
CA LEU A 102 -12.64 -6.92 -2.93
C LEU A 102 -13.50 -6.42 -1.78
N THR A 103 -14.64 -5.78 -2.07
CA THR A 103 -15.57 -5.31 -1.02
C THR A 103 -16.56 -6.37 -0.59
N PHE A 104 -16.99 -7.23 -1.52
CA PHE A 104 -18.03 -8.23 -1.30
C PHE A 104 -17.47 -9.47 -0.60
N VAL A 105 -16.34 -10.01 -1.07
CA VAL A 105 -15.78 -11.28 -0.59
C VAL A 105 -15.42 -11.24 0.89
N PRO A 106 -14.64 -10.26 1.41
CA PRO A 106 -14.32 -10.23 2.84
C PRO A 106 -15.56 -10.09 3.71
N PHE A 107 -16.56 -9.32 3.24
CA PHE A 107 -17.81 -9.17 3.96
C PHE A 107 -18.58 -10.50 4.05
N VAL A 108 -18.72 -11.20 2.92
CA VAL A 108 -19.40 -12.50 2.90
C VAL A 108 -18.66 -13.50 3.78
N VAL A 109 -17.33 -13.64 3.63
CA VAL A 109 -16.54 -14.63 4.37
C VAL A 109 -16.56 -14.37 5.88
N LEU A 110 -16.41 -13.11 6.32
CA LEU A 110 -16.31 -12.78 7.76
C LEU A 110 -17.68 -12.59 8.43
N HIS A 111 -18.74 -12.33 7.66
CA HIS A 111 -20.06 -12.00 8.18
C HIS A 111 -21.20 -12.79 7.50
N LEU A 112 -21.00 -14.09 7.26
CA LEU A 112 -21.98 -14.99 6.64
C LEU A 112 -23.36 -14.93 7.33
N ASN A 113 -23.40 -14.97 8.66
CA ASN A 113 -24.66 -14.93 9.42
C ASN A 113 -25.46 -13.65 9.14
N LYS A 114 -24.80 -12.49 9.12
CA LYS A 114 -25.43 -11.19 8.81
C LYS A 114 -25.86 -11.08 7.35
N PHE A 115 -25.13 -11.75 6.44
CA PHE A 115 -25.50 -11.81 5.05
C PHE A 115 -26.78 -12.64 4.83
N LEU A 116 -26.92 -13.77 5.52
CA LEU A 116 -28.11 -14.63 5.44
C LEU A 116 -29.35 -13.97 6.04
N GLU A 117 -29.20 -13.20 7.11
CA GLU A 117 -30.31 -12.46 7.72
C GLU A 117 -30.84 -11.34 6.83
N ASN A 118 -29.96 -10.60 6.14
CA ASN A 118 -30.33 -9.43 5.33
C ASN A 118 -29.47 -9.32 4.05
N PRO A 119 -29.73 -10.17 3.03
CA PRO A 119 -28.88 -10.23 1.84
C PRO A 119 -28.96 -8.96 0.99
N SER A 120 -30.16 -8.38 0.84
CA SER A 120 -30.39 -7.21 -0.01
C SER A 120 -29.64 -5.97 0.49
N ARG A 121 -29.74 -5.67 1.79
CA ARG A 121 -29.06 -4.50 2.40
C ARG A 121 -27.54 -4.62 2.32
N THR A 122 -27.03 -5.82 2.56
CA THR A 122 -25.61 -6.11 2.48
C THR A 122 -25.08 -5.91 1.06
N PHE A 123 -25.78 -6.46 0.06
CA PHE A 123 -25.43 -6.31 -1.34
C PHE A 123 -25.41 -4.84 -1.78
N TRP A 124 -26.43 -4.06 -1.40
CA TRP A 124 -26.46 -2.62 -1.67
C TRP A 124 -25.31 -1.86 -1.02
N ASN A 125 -24.91 -2.23 0.20
CA ASN A 125 -23.75 -1.63 0.88
C ASN A 125 -22.44 -1.97 0.16
N ALA A 126 -22.28 -3.20 -0.31
CA ALA A 126 -21.13 -3.62 -1.11
C ALA A 126 -21.07 -2.85 -2.43
N ILE A 127 -22.19 -2.73 -3.16
CA ILE A 127 -22.28 -1.92 -4.38
C ILE A 127 -21.91 -0.47 -4.10
N LYS A 128 -22.50 0.17 -3.08
CA LYS A 128 -22.18 1.56 -2.72
C LYS A 128 -20.68 1.74 -2.42
N GLY A 129 -20.08 0.76 -1.72
CA GLY A 129 -18.64 0.72 -1.47
C GLY A 129 -17.83 0.60 -2.75
N ALA A 130 -18.18 -0.34 -3.62
CA ALA A 130 -17.51 -0.58 -4.89
C ALA A 130 -17.60 0.62 -5.84
N VAL A 131 -18.79 1.21 -5.99
CA VAL A 131 -19.01 2.41 -6.83
C VAL A 131 -18.17 3.59 -6.34
N ARG A 132 -18.16 3.86 -5.03
CA ARG A 132 -17.33 4.93 -4.45
C ARG A 132 -15.85 4.72 -4.74
N SER A 133 -15.37 3.49 -4.52
CA SER A 133 -13.98 3.11 -4.74
C SER A 133 -13.56 3.26 -6.20
N THR A 134 -14.41 2.77 -7.10
CA THR A 134 -14.18 2.77 -8.54
C THR A 134 -14.26 4.20 -9.08
N SER A 135 -15.15 5.03 -8.53
CA SER A 135 -15.26 6.45 -8.87
C SER A 135 -14.01 7.24 -8.47
N PHE A 136 -13.44 6.98 -7.28
CA PHE A 136 -12.15 7.54 -6.88
C PHE A 136 -11.03 7.19 -7.89
N LEU A 137 -10.89 5.92 -8.25
CA LEU A 137 -9.84 5.48 -9.16
C LEU A 137 -10.03 6.05 -10.56
N SER A 138 -11.28 6.09 -11.04
CA SER A 138 -11.62 6.72 -12.32
C SER A 138 -11.29 8.22 -12.31
N ALA A 139 -11.66 8.94 -11.24
CA ALA A 139 -11.33 10.35 -11.06
C ALA A 139 -9.80 10.58 -11.02
N PHE A 140 -9.04 9.72 -10.35
CA PHE A 140 -7.57 9.78 -10.34
C PHE A 140 -7.00 9.77 -11.77
N VAL A 141 -7.43 8.82 -12.61
CA VAL A 141 -6.96 8.67 -13.99
C VAL A 141 -7.35 9.88 -14.83
N VAL A 142 -8.60 10.34 -14.71
CA VAL A 142 -9.11 11.47 -15.50
C VAL A 142 -8.42 12.77 -15.11
N ILE A 143 -8.23 13.04 -13.82
CA ILE A 143 -7.53 14.25 -13.35
C ILE A 143 -6.07 14.23 -13.83
N PHE A 144 -5.39 13.09 -13.71
CA PHE A 144 -4.01 12.95 -14.19
C PHE A 144 -3.91 13.25 -15.69
N GLN A 145 -4.81 12.67 -16.50
CA GLN A 145 -4.84 12.89 -17.94
C GLN A 145 -5.23 14.33 -18.29
N ALA A 146 -6.21 14.92 -17.59
CA ALA A 146 -6.63 16.30 -17.80
C ALA A 146 -5.50 17.29 -17.56
N VAL A 147 -4.72 17.13 -16.48
CA VAL A 147 -3.57 18.00 -16.18
C VAL A 147 -2.52 17.90 -17.30
N ILE A 148 -2.24 16.70 -17.80
CA ILE A 148 -1.29 16.51 -18.92
C ILE A 148 -1.83 17.18 -20.19
N CYS A 149 -3.10 16.97 -20.55
CA CYS A 149 -3.72 17.58 -21.73
C CYS A 149 -3.73 19.11 -21.65
N ILE A 150 -4.03 19.69 -20.47
CA ILE A 150 -4.01 21.13 -20.24
C ILE A 150 -2.60 21.68 -20.38
N HIS A 151 -1.61 21.04 -19.74
CA HIS A 151 -0.20 21.43 -19.89
C HIS A 151 0.23 21.41 -21.35
N ARG A 152 -0.14 20.38 -22.12
CA ARG A 152 0.20 20.27 -23.54
C ARG A 152 -0.45 21.32 -24.43
N LYS A 153 -1.55 21.93 -23.98
CA LYS A 153 -2.21 23.02 -24.69
C LYS A 153 -1.59 24.39 -24.38
N VAL A 154 -1.00 24.55 -23.20
CA VAL A 154 -0.50 25.85 -22.68
C VAL A 154 1.02 25.96 -22.79
N ALA A 155 1.75 24.87 -22.57
CA ALA A 155 3.20 24.86 -22.54
C ALA A 155 3.80 24.50 -23.91
N THR A 156 4.99 25.02 -24.17
CA THR A 156 5.77 24.75 -25.38
C THR A 156 6.73 23.58 -25.24
N LYS A 157 7.00 23.12 -24.01
CA LYS A 157 7.96 22.05 -23.71
C LYS A 157 7.42 21.09 -22.65
N ASP A 158 7.72 19.80 -22.84
CA ASP A 158 7.46 18.76 -21.86
C ASP A 158 8.49 18.80 -20.72
N HIS A 159 8.03 18.93 -19.48
CA HIS A 159 8.88 18.95 -18.29
C HIS A 159 8.65 17.72 -17.41
N LYS A 160 9.74 17.14 -16.88
CA LYS A 160 9.68 16.00 -15.94
C LYS A 160 8.85 16.33 -14.68
N LEU A 161 8.93 17.57 -14.18
CA LEU A 161 8.21 18.02 -12.98
C LEU A 161 6.69 18.00 -13.14
N LEU A 162 6.18 18.14 -14.37
CA LEU A 162 4.74 18.05 -14.64
C LEU A 162 4.16 16.74 -14.12
N TYR A 163 4.86 15.62 -14.30
CA TYR A 163 4.35 14.30 -13.92
C TYR A 163 4.34 14.08 -12.41
N TRP A 164 5.18 14.82 -11.67
CA TRP A 164 5.08 14.92 -10.22
C TRP A 164 3.84 15.70 -9.81
N LEU A 165 3.65 16.91 -10.36
CA LEU A 165 2.51 17.77 -10.05
C LEU A 165 1.18 17.14 -10.45
N ALA A 166 1.09 16.59 -11.66
CA ALA A 166 -0.08 15.87 -12.15
C ALA A 166 -0.42 14.69 -11.25
N GLY A 167 0.59 13.94 -10.78
CA GLY A 167 0.40 12.87 -9.81
C GLY A 167 -0.12 13.36 -8.46
N GLY A 168 0.40 14.49 -7.96
CA GLY A 168 -0.06 15.11 -6.72
C GLY A 168 -1.49 15.62 -6.80
N ILE A 169 -1.84 16.33 -7.87
CA ILE A 169 -3.19 16.85 -8.12
C ILE A 169 -4.18 15.67 -8.29
N ALA A 170 -3.81 14.66 -9.07
CA ALA A 170 -4.61 13.45 -9.22
C ALA A 170 -4.81 12.73 -7.88
N GLY A 171 -3.79 12.71 -7.01
CA GLY A 171 -3.83 12.12 -5.69
C GLY A 171 -4.91 12.70 -4.76
N LEU A 172 -5.32 13.97 -4.97
CA LEU A 172 -6.42 14.58 -4.21
C LEU A 172 -7.75 13.86 -4.40
N SER A 173 -7.92 13.08 -5.47
CA SER A 173 -9.12 12.27 -5.67
C SER A 173 -9.36 11.27 -4.53
N VAL A 174 -8.32 10.88 -3.78
CA VAL A 174 -8.42 9.95 -2.64
C VAL A 174 -9.33 10.48 -1.53
N LEU A 175 -9.57 11.79 -1.48
CA LEU A 175 -10.52 12.40 -0.56
C LEU A 175 -11.96 11.93 -0.83
N SER A 176 -12.27 11.50 -2.05
CA SER A 176 -13.54 10.88 -2.40
C SER A 176 -13.71 9.47 -1.84
N GLU A 177 -12.69 8.89 -1.20
CA GLU A 177 -12.76 7.58 -0.53
C GLU A 177 -13.13 7.72 0.96
N LYS A 178 -13.58 6.65 1.61
CA LYS A 178 -13.87 6.64 3.07
C LYS A 178 -12.60 6.86 3.91
N LYS A 179 -12.68 7.65 4.98
CA LYS A 179 -11.52 8.01 5.85
C LYS A 179 -10.69 6.80 6.28
N ALA A 180 -11.33 5.72 6.73
CA ALA A 180 -10.64 4.49 7.17
C ALA A 180 -9.76 3.86 6.06
N ARG A 181 -10.26 3.84 4.82
CA ARG A 181 -9.58 3.20 3.69
C ARG A 181 -8.48 4.05 3.07
N ARG A 182 -8.49 5.38 3.29
CA ARG A 182 -7.44 6.29 2.79
C ARG A 182 -6.06 5.91 3.31
N GLY A 183 -5.98 5.55 4.60
CA GLY A 183 -4.74 5.11 5.23
C GLY A 183 -4.23 3.80 4.63
N GLU A 184 -5.12 2.82 4.43
CA GLU A 184 -4.78 1.53 3.82
C GLU A 184 -4.26 1.69 2.38
N LEU A 185 -4.93 2.51 1.56
CA LEU A 185 -4.50 2.79 0.19
C LEU A 185 -3.17 3.55 0.17
N GLY A 186 -2.98 4.51 1.08
CA GLY A 186 -1.72 5.22 1.25
C GLY A 186 -0.59 4.27 1.59
N LEU A 187 -0.79 3.40 2.59
CA LEU A 187 0.19 2.42 3.04
C LEU A 187 0.49 1.35 1.98
N TYR A 188 -0.45 1.06 1.08
CA TYR A 188 -0.22 0.17 -0.06
C TYR A 188 0.74 0.78 -1.10
N VAL A 189 0.59 2.07 -1.40
CA VAL A 189 1.37 2.74 -2.45
C VAL A 189 2.68 3.36 -1.91
N LEU A 190 2.71 3.73 -0.63
CA LEU A 190 3.82 4.45 -0.01
C LEU A 190 5.17 3.70 -0.09
N PRO A 191 5.28 2.40 0.26
CA PRO A 191 6.54 1.67 0.13
C PRO A 191 7.05 1.65 -1.30
N ARG A 192 6.15 1.41 -2.27
CA ARG A 192 6.51 1.44 -3.70
C ARG A 192 6.99 2.82 -4.16
N ALA A 193 6.36 3.87 -3.67
CA ALA A 193 6.80 5.24 -3.96
C ALA A 193 8.16 5.53 -3.33
N ALA A 194 8.42 5.05 -2.10
CA ALA A 194 9.70 5.21 -1.41
C ALA A 194 10.82 4.43 -2.11
N ASP A 195 10.59 3.17 -2.49
CA ASP A 195 11.55 2.35 -3.26
C ASP A 195 11.93 3.04 -4.57
N SER A 196 10.92 3.50 -5.33
CA SER A 196 11.17 4.21 -6.57
C SER A 196 11.89 5.55 -6.35
N LEU A 197 11.57 6.26 -5.28
CA LEU A 197 12.22 7.52 -4.92
C LEU A 197 13.69 7.29 -4.58
N TRP A 198 14.00 6.29 -3.75
CA TRP A 198 15.37 5.88 -3.41
C TRP A 198 16.17 5.57 -4.68
N TYR A 199 15.64 4.71 -5.57
CA TYR A 199 16.26 4.39 -6.86
C TYR A 199 16.57 5.65 -7.68
N ILE A 200 15.62 6.60 -7.75
CA ILE A 200 15.80 7.85 -8.49
C ILE A 200 16.88 8.74 -7.85
N LEU A 201 16.93 8.84 -6.52
CA LEU A 201 17.90 9.67 -5.80
C LEU A 201 19.33 9.12 -5.90
N VAL A 202 19.49 7.80 -5.77
CA VAL A 202 20.79 7.13 -5.96
C VAL A 202 21.28 7.32 -7.38
N ASN A 203 20.42 7.11 -8.39
CA ASN A 203 20.77 7.31 -9.81
C ASN A 203 20.98 8.80 -10.20
N ARG A 204 20.69 9.73 -9.29
CA ARG A 204 21.00 11.16 -9.45
C ARG A 204 22.25 11.56 -8.67
N HIS A 205 22.91 10.63 -7.99
CA HIS A 205 24.02 10.87 -7.06
C HIS A 205 23.69 11.81 -5.90
N LEU A 206 22.40 11.94 -5.53
CA LEU A 206 22.00 12.71 -4.35
C LEU A 206 22.18 11.92 -3.05
N LEU A 207 22.03 10.60 -3.12
CA LEU A 207 22.23 9.70 -1.99
C LEU A 207 23.33 8.69 -2.35
N PRO A 208 24.18 8.30 -1.38
CA PRO A 208 25.17 7.25 -1.59
C PRO A 208 24.47 5.91 -1.80
N ASP A 209 24.98 5.11 -2.75
CA ASP A 209 24.53 3.75 -2.95
C ASP A 209 25.12 2.86 -1.84
N VAL A 210 24.34 2.65 -0.78
CA VAL A 210 24.71 1.79 0.33
C VAL A 210 24.20 0.38 0.04
N LYS A 211 25.13 -0.58 -0.07
CA LYS A 211 24.78 -2.00 -0.21
C LYS A 211 23.93 -2.45 0.98
N ASP A 212 22.87 -3.20 0.69
CA ASP A 212 21.98 -3.79 1.68
C ASP A 212 21.35 -2.78 2.65
N ALA A 213 21.10 -1.53 2.22
CA ALA A 213 20.45 -0.48 3.02
C ALA A 213 19.07 -0.88 3.60
N GLU A 214 18.43 -1.89 3.01
CA GLU A 214 17.21 -2.51 3.50
C GLU A 214 17.37 -3.17 4.88
N VAL A 215 18.53 -3.77 5.18
CA VAL A 215 18.82 -4.43 6.45
C VAL A 215 18.86 -3.45 7.62
N PRO A 216 19.70 -2.39 7.61
CA PRO A 216 19.72 -1.42 8.70
C PRO A 216 18.38 -0.66 8.81
N LEU A 217 17.70 -0.40 7.69
CA LEU A 217 16.36 0.20 7.70
C LEU A 217 15.35 -0.71 8.42
N PHE A 218 15.36 -2.01 8.12
CA PHE A 218 14.51 -3.00 8.78
C PHE A 218 14.83 -3.09 10.28
N CYS A 219 16.12 -3.18 10.64
CA CYS A 219 16.55 -3.22 12.04
C CYS A 219 16.11 -1.97 12.81
N LEU A 220 16.23 -0.78 12.21
CA LEU A 220 15.79 0.48 12.80
C LEU A 220 14.27 0.49 13.00
N CYS A 221 13.50 0.14 11.98
CA CYS A 221 12.03 0.07 12.08
C CYS A 221 11.57 -0.91 13.16
N MET A 222 12.14 -2.12 13.20
CA MET A 222 11.82 -3.13 14.20
C MET A 222 12.24 -2.70 15.61
N GLY A 223 13.44 -2.12 15.76
CA GLY A 223 13.91 -1.58 17.02
C GLY A 223 13.01 -0.46 17.55
N GLY A 224 12.58 0.45 16.68
CA GLY A 224 11.61 1.50 17.02
C GLY A 224 10.27 0.92 17.46
N ILE A 225 9.74 -0.07 16.75
CA ILE A 225 8.50 -0.76 17.14
C ILE A 225 8.66 -1.41 18.52
N MET A 226 9.78 -2.09 18.82
CA MET A 226 10.00 -2.67 20.15
C MET A 226 10.12 -1.58 21.23
N TYR A 227 10.83 -0.50 20.96
CA TYR A 227 11.00 0.63 21.88
C TYR A 227 9.64 1.22 22.30
N TYR A 228 8.77 1.53 21.33
CA TYR A 228 7.43 2.05 21.61
C TYR A 228 6.55 1.02 22.34
N LEU A 229 6.75 -0.28 22.10
CA LEU A 229 5.96 -1.32 22.75
C LEU A 229 6.24 -1.39 24.25
N GLU A 230 7.51 -1.16 24.63
CA GLU A 230 7.98 -1.22 26.00
C GLU A 230 7.70 0.09 26.76
N HIS A 231 7.96 1.25 26.13
CA HIS A 231 7.90 2.55 26.81
C HIS A 231 6.53 3.24 26.70
N GLU A 232 5.85 3.15 25.55
CA GLU A 232 4.59 3.87 25.29
C GLU A 232 3.56 3.03 24.50
N PRO A 233 3.10 1.89 25.04
CA PRO A 233 2.25 0.94 24.31
C PRO A 233 0.86 1.47 23.94
N ASP A 234 0.43 2.57 24.55
CA ASP A 234 -0.89 3.18 24.32
C ASP A 234 -0.91 4.09 23.08
N THR A 235 0.26 4.46 22.56
CA THR A 235 0.38 5.22 21.30
C THR A 235 0.23 4.33 20.05
N MET A 236 0.36 3.00 20.21
CA MET A 236 0.28 2.04 19.12
C MET A 236 -1.15 1.71 18.70
N ALA A 237 -1.33 1.42 17.41
CA ALA A 237 -2.58 0.86 16.92
C ALA A 237 -2.91 -0.46 17.68
N PRO A 238 -4.13 -0.62 18.22
CA PRO A 238 -4.51 -1.78 19.04
C PRO A 238 -4.26 -3.13 18.34
N PHE A 239 -4.46 -3.15 17.02
CA PHE A 239 -4.21 -4.32 16.19
C PHE A 239 -2.72 -4.71 16.16
N LEU A 240 -1.82 -3.74 15.97
CA LEU A 240 -0.38 -3.96 15.93
C LEU A 240 0.13 -4.45 17.28
N ARG A 241 -0.30 -3.79 18.37
CA ARG A 241 -0.01 -4.21 19.75
C ARG A 241 -0.47 -5.64 20.03
N GLY A 242 -1.69 -5.99 19.61
CA GLY A 242 -2.24 -7.33 19.77
C GLY A 242 -1.45 -8.40 19.02
N LEU A 243 -1.10 -8.15 17.76
CA LEU A 243 -0.28 -9.07 16.95
C LEU A 243 1.10 -9.27 17.56
N ILE A 244 1.81 -8.18 17.86
CA ILE A 244 3.17 -8.25 18.39
C ILE A 244 3.17 -8.95 19.75
N ARG A 245 2.23 -8.63 20.64
CA ARG A 245 2.10 -9.35 21.92
C ARG A 245 1.81 -10.82 21.72
N ARG A 246 0.96 -11.21 20.76
CA ARG A 246 0.69 -12.63 20.46
C ARG A 246 1.94 -13.36 19.97
N PHE A 247 2.74 -12.74 19.11
CA PHE A 247 3.98 -13.31 18.57
C PHE A 247 5.15 -13.31 19.57
N LEU A 248 5.27 -12.27 20.41
CA LEU A 248 6.28 -12.23 21.47
C LEU A 248 5.90 -13.15 22.63
N ALA A 249 4.63 -13.16 23.03
CA ALA A 249 4.15 -14.08 24.07
C ALA A 249 4.35 -15.53 23.64
N SER A 250 4.09 -15.90 22.38
CA SER A 250 4.34 -17.26 21.89
C SER A 250 5.83 -17.65 21.83
N ARG A 251 6.75 -16.68 21.86
CA ARG A 251 8.20 -16.91 21.88
C ARG A 251 8.82 -16.83 23.29
N ILE A 252 8.22 -16.06 24.20
CA ILE A 252 8.67 -15.94 25.60
C ILE A 252 8.05 -17.05 26.46
N SER A 253 6.91 -17.62 26.07
CA SER A 253 6.24 -18.73 26.78
C SER A 253 6.76 -20.13 26.46
N SER A 254 7.86 -20.26 25.72
CA SER A 254 8.75 -21.41 25.88
C SER A 254 9.73 -21.06 27.02
N PRO A 255 9.44 -21.42 28.29
CA PRO A 255 10.42 -21.22 29.34
C PRO A 255 11.64 -22.05 28.95
N SER A 256 12.80 -21.40 28.81
CA SER A 256 14.06 -22.08 28.99
C SER A 256 13.94 -22.91 30.28
N PRO A 257 14.26 -24.22 30.29
CA PRO A 257 14.23 -24.99 31.51
C PRO A 257 15.09 -24.25 32.54
N PRO A 258 14.62 -24.09 33.79
CA PRO A 258 15.36 -23.33 34.78
C PRO A 258 16.78 -23.89 34.84
N PHE A 259 17.76 -22.99 34.75
CA PHE A 259 19.16 -23.32 34.94
C PHE A 259 19.27 -23.98 36.32
N ASN A 260 19.54 -25.29 36.32
CA ASN A 260 19.54 -26.13 37.51
C ASN A 260 20.74 -25.73 38.38
N SER A 261 20.57 -24.74 39.24
CA SER A 261 21.54 -24.39 40.26
C SER A 261 21.46 -25.40 41.41
N ASN A 262 22.25 -26.47 41.23
CA ASN A 262 22.85 -27.36 42.22
C ASN A 262 21.96 -28.00 43.32
N PRO A 263 21.90 -29.35 43.41
CA PRO A 263 21.12 -30.09 44.41
C PRO A 263 21.72 -30.08 45.84
N SER A 264 22.63 -29.16 46.15
CA SER A 264 23.37 -29.14 47.41
C SER A 264 22.70 -28.36 48.55
N TYR A 265 21.62 -27.62 48.30
CA TYR A 265 20.91 -26.86 49.34
C TYR A 265 19.79 -27.65 50.03
N SER A 266 19.17 -28.60 49.33
CA SER A 266 18.07 -29.41 49.85
C SER A 266 18.51 -30.43 50.92
N TYR A 267 19.78 -30.89 50.87
CA TYR A 267 20.31 -31.83 51.85
C TYR A 267 20.65 -31.16 53.20
N LEU A 268 21.10 -29.90 53.17
CA LEU A 268 21.37 -29.12 54.39
C LEU A 268 20.08 -28.76 55.13
N GLN A 269 18.99 -28.46 54.40
CA GLN A 269 17.71 -28.13 55.00
C GLN A 269 16.99 -29.36 55.59
N SER A 270 17.26 -30.56 55.07
CA SER A 270 16.76 -31.81 55.66
C SER A 270 17.54 -32.25 56.90
N LEU A 271 18.82 -31.87 57.03
CA LEU A 271 19.61 -32.18 58.23
C LEU A 271 19.27 -31.24 59.39
N ASP A 272 19.01 -29.96 59.12
CA ASP A 272 18.59 -28.99 60.14
C ASP A 272 17.17 -29.26 60.69
N ALA A 273 16.33 -29.99 59.95
CA ALA A 273 14.98 -30.36 60.35
C ALA A 273 14.91 -31.56 61.31
N VAL A 274 16.02 -32.29 61.52
CA VAL A 274 16.05 -33.50 62.38
C VAL A 274 16.31 -33.14 63.85
N ASP A 275 16.81 -31.94 64.18
CA ASP A 275 17.48 -31.68 65.46
C ASP A 275 16.77 -30.71 66.45
N LYS A 276 15.43 -30.53 66.39
CA LYS A 276 14.73 -29.76 67.46
C LYS A 276 13.41 -30.37 67.95
N PRO A 277 13.23 -30.52 69.28
CA PRO A 277 11.99 -31.04 69.87
C PRO A 277 10.88 -29.97 69.99
N LYS A 278 9.66 -30.48 69.99
CA LYS A 278 8.34 -29.79 70.04
C LYS A 278 8.20 -28.79 71.20
N LEU A 279 7.63 -27.61 70.91
CA LEU A 279 6.84 -26.85 71.88
C LEU A 279 5.64 -26.17 71.17
N GLN A 280 4.45 -26.29 71.77
CA GLN A 280 3.17 -25.76 71.30
C GLN A 280 3.06 -24.24 71.48
N ALA A 281 2.37 -23.55 70.56
CA ALA A 281 1.53 -22.39 70.87
C ALA A 281 0.52 -22.11 69.75
N THR A 282 -0.71 -21.84 70.17
CA THR A 282 -1.93 -21.53 69.42
C THR A 282 -1.92 -20.11 68.84
N GLN A 283 -2.70 -19.88 67.76
CA GLN A 283 -3.66 -18.77 67.56
C GLN A 283 -3.58 -17.98 66.22
N GLU A 284 -4.70 -18.06 65.49
CA GLU A 284 -5.41 -17.06 64.65
C GLU A 284 -4.88 -16.45 63.33
N LYS A 285 -5.67 -16.72 62.27
CA LYS A 285 -6.31 -15.80 61.28
C LYS A 285 -5.44 -14.87 60.41
N THR A 286 -5.55 -15.01 59.08
CA THR A 286 -6.32 -14.12 58.16
C THR A 286 -5.77 -14.16 56.72
N THR A 287 -6.71 -14.12 55.75
CA THR A 287 -6.61 -13.62 54.36
C THR A 287 -5.84 -14.38 53.28
N SER A 288 -6.62 -15.05 52.42
CA SER A 288 -6.39 -15.31 51.00
C SER A 288 -6.44 -14.02 50.15
N PRO A 289 -5.74 -14.00 48.99
CA PRO A 289 -6.26 -13.32 47.81
C PRO A 289 -6.38 -14.28 46.61
N GLU A 290 -7.64 -14.43 46.18
CA GLU A 290 -8.12 -14.28 44.80
C GLU A 290 -7.27 -14.85 43.64
N LYS A 291 -7.70 -16.02 43.16
CA LYS A 291 -7.41 -16.52 41.81
C LYS A 291 -8.07 -15.61 40.77
N TYR A 292 -7.26 -15.00 39.92
CA TYR A 292 -7.75 -14.41 38.66
C TYR A 292 -8.17 -15.53 37.71
N ASN A 293 -9.47 -15.71 37.54
CA ASN A 293 -10.05 -16.52 36.48
C ASN A 293 -9.92 -15.75 35.15
N LEU A 294 -9.22 -16.34 34.19
CA LEU A 294 -9.24 -15.91 32.79
C LEU A 294 -10.59 -16.32 32.20
N GLU A 295 -11.52 -15.37 32.07
CA GLU A 295 -12.69 -15.56 31.21
C GLU A 295 -12.21 -15.69 29.76
N SER A 296 -12.46 -16.86 29.20
CA SER A 296 -12.43 -17.11 27.76
C SER A 296 -13.53 -16.29 27.09
N PHE A 297 -13.18 -15.35 26.21
CA PHE A 297 -14.14 -14.74 25.31
C PHE A 297 -14.65 -15.79 24.32
N PRO A 298 -15.96 -16.10 24.26
CA PRO A 298 -16.51 -16.95 23.22
C PRO A 298 -16.75 -16.08 21.98
N GLY A 299 -16.09 -16.42 20.87
CA GLY A 299 -16.45 -15.93 19.54
C GLY A 299 -15.31 -15.31 18.75
N LEU A 300 -14.47 -16.16 18.17
CA LEU A 300 -13.90 -16.03 16.82
C LEU A 300 -13.23 -17.34 16.41
#